data_AF-A0A229GY63-F1
#
_entry.id   AF-A0A229GY63-F1
#
_cell.length_a   1.000
_cell.length_b   1.000
_cell.length_c   1.000
_cell.angle_alpha   90.00
_cell.angle_beta   90.00
_cell.angle_gamma   90.00
#
_symmetry.space_group_name_H-M   'P 1'
#
loop_
_entity.id
_entity.type
_entity.pdbx_description
1 polymer ?
#
loop_
_entity_poly.entity_id
_entity_poly.type
_entity_poly.pdbx_seq_one_letter_code
_entity_poly.pdbx_strand_id
1 'polypeptide(L)'
;MGDATQHTLRGFAEVLVRLGIATEEQTAVGLAEAAGIGMDLDEDFGNPDELTFLVGECGLGFQTPEKAMGDLEDGYEELLLDAAACVGGSVVVDDVELVKDEDGEQYLHFRRNGRSIWHPAEHLSDSTRYMDWNTTFEAIGDLVPGNDDPRSFYQLDGDAYDAWWLLLTPEQAEGLKEFGLPLPVDVGNWVRDKTPTAEPGTPAWYMEDDRLHADKESRRCLDAWLTPMGAALDRWRTAHLPDDFPFDYSPDSLLVLERLVLDRFDGPAALQAAADAGDEFHAGAVRYVGETALRMWPCRWTYRHSDDPLMVFANEPMICPNAPQGFAWDVSPRYALHTLVQDRTPHGLREYLSTVGDAVDSHHKALRARTR
;
A
#
# COMPACT_ATOMS: atom_id res chain seq x y z
N MET A 1 -45.44 2.79 -13.57
CA MET A 1 -45.33 3.87 -12.58
C MET A 1 -44.02 3.61 -11.88
N GLY A 2 -42.97 4.37 -12.19
CA GLY A 2 -41.76 4.32 -11.39
C GLY A 2 -42.11 4.93 -10.04
N ASP A 3 -41.90 4.18 -8.96
CA ASP A 3 -41.93 4.76 -7.61
C ASP A 3 -40.91 5.90 -7.60
N ALA A 4 -41.34 7.09 -7.21
CA ALA A 4 -40.40 8.11 -6.81
C ALA A 4 -39.75 7.57 -5.54
N THR A 5 -38.46 7.28 -5.59
CA THR A 5 -37.69 6.86 -4.40
C THR A 5 -37.92 7.91 -3.32
N GLN A 6 -38.67 7.54 -2.28
CA GLN A 6 -38.89 8.41 -1.13
C GLN A 6 -37.57 8.50 -0.37
N HIS A 7 -37.05 9.71 -0.20
CA HIS A 7 -35.78 9.97 0.47
C HIS A 7 -36.01 10.01 1.99
N THR A 8 -36.59 8.96 2.54
CA THR A 8 -36.93 8.85 3.97
C THR A 8 -36.00 7.84 4.65
N LEU A 9 -35.88 7.89 5.98
CA LEU A 9 -35.11 6.89 6.73
C LEU A 9 -35.65 5.48 6.55
N ARG A 10 -36.98 5.32 6.48
CA ARG A 10 -37.60 4.03 6.18
C ARG A 10 -37.26 3.55 4.77
N GLY A 11 -37.34 4.44 3.78
CA GLY A 11 -36.96 4.14 2.41
C GLY A 11 -35.51 3.69 2.31
N PHE A 12 -34.59 4.38 2.99
CA PHE A 12 -33.19 4.01 3.04
C PHE A 12 -32.97 2.63 3.69
N ALA A 13 -33.61 2.36 4.84
CA ALA A 13 -33.58 1.05 5.49
C ALA A 13 -34.07 -0.09 4.57
N GLU A 14 -35.16 0.14 3.82
CA GLU A 14 -35.66 -0.83 2.84
C GLU A 14 -34.63 -1.10 1.73
N VAL A 15 -33.88 -0.08 1.31
CA VAL A 15 -32.81 -0.23 0.31
C VAL A 15 -31.62 -0.98 0.86
N LEU A 16 -31.19 -0.72 2.11
CA LEU A 16 -30.14 -1.49 2.78
C LEU A 16 -30.48 -2.99 2.81
N VAL A 17 -31.74 -3.34 3.13
CA VAL A 17 -32.20 -4.73 3.12
C VAL A 17 -32.25 -5.30 1.70
N ARG A 18 -32.81 -4.54 0.75
CA ARG A 18 -32.95 -4.95 -0.65
C ARG A 18 -31.60 -5.23 -1.33
N LEU A 19 -30.58 -4.44 -1.01
CA LEU A 19 -29.21 -4.60 -1.50
C LEU A 19 -28.41 -5.66 -0.73
N GLY A 20 -28.99 -6.25 0.31
CA GLY A 20 -28.34 -7.24 1.16
C GLY A 20 -27.20 -6.67 2.00
N ILE A 21 -27.22 -5.37 2.28
CA ILE A 21 -26.25 -4.69 3.16
C ILE A 21 -26.62 -4.95 4.62
N ALA A 22 -27.92 -4.99 4.92
CA ALA A 22 -28.46 -5.19 6.26
C ALA A 22 -29.56 -6.25 6.28
N THR A 23 -29.80 -6.84 7.45
CA THR A 23 -30.98 -7.67 7.70
C THR A 23 -32.18 -6.81 8.12
N GLU A 24 -33.40 -7.35 8.00
CA GLU A 24 -34.61 -6.70 8.50
C GLU A 24 -34.55 -6.43 10.03
N GLU A 25 -33.86 -7.30 10.77
CA GLU A 25 -33.70 -7.14 12.22
C GLU A 25 -32.79 -5.96 12.55
N GLN A 26 -31.64 -5.84 11.86
CA GLN A 26 -30.73 -4.70 12.03
C GLN A 26 -31.40 -3.38 11.72
N THR A 27 -32.12 -3.30 10.60
CA THR A 27 -32.81 -2.05 10.22
C THR A 27 -33.99 -1.74 11.13
N ALA A 28 -34.69 -2.74 11.66
CA ALA A 28 -35.73 -2.51 12.66
C ALA A 28 -35.18 -1.94 13.96
N VAL A 29 -33.99 -2.38 14.41
CA VAL A 29 -33.30 -1.81 15.58
C VAL A 29 -32.93 -0.35 15.30
N GLY A 30 -32.24 -0.08 14.19
CA GLY A 30 -31.81 1.29 13.86
C GLY A 30 -32.97 2.27 13.70
N LEU A 31 -34.07 1.85 13.06
CA LEU A 31 -35.29 2.68 12.94
C LEU A 31 -35.96 2.92 14.30
N ALA A 32 -35.91 1.95 15.23
CA ALA A 32 -36.47 2.11 16.57
C ALA A 32 -35.67 3.13 17.39
N GLU A 33 -34.34 3.13 17.29
CA GLU A 33 -33.46 4.09 17.95
C GLU A 33 -33.64 5.51 17.37
N ALA A 34 -33.69 5.63 16.03
CA ALA A 34 -33.97 6.91 15.36
C ALA A 34 -35.33 7.50 15.80
N ALA A 35 -36.39 6.68 15.84
CA ALA A 35 -37.69 7.12 16.36
C ALA A 35 -37.63 7.47 17.86
N GLY A 36 -36.81 6.78 18.64
CA GLY A 36 -36.62 7.01 20.08
C GLY A 36 -36.06 8.40 20.40
N ILE A 37 -35.24 8.97 19.51
CA ILE A 37 -34.72 10.34 19.61
C ILE A 37 -35.56 11.39 18.88
N GLY A 38 -36.69 10.98 18.28
CA GLY A 38 -37.67 11.86 17.68
C GLY A 38 -37.45 12.20 16.20
N MET A 39 -36.67 11.40 15.46
CA MET A 39 -36.58 11.52 14.00
C MET A 39 -37.90 11.05 13.36
N ASP A 40 -38.38 11.78 12.34
CA ASP A 40 -39.53 11.34 11.54
C ASP A 40 -39.05 10.37 10.45
N LEU A 41 -39.47 9.12 10.55
CA LEU A 41 -38.99 8.05 9.67
C LEU A 41 -39.58 8.12 8.26
N ASP A 42 -40.68 8.85 8.09
CA ASP A 42 -41.49 8.90 6.87
C ASP A 42 -41.45 10.29 6.19
N GLU A 43 -40.77 11.28 6.79
CA GLU A 43 -40.41 12.56 6.17
C GLU A 43 -39.08 12.43 5.39
N ASP A 44 -38.91 13.24 4.34
CA ASP A 44 -37.64 13.31 3.63
C ASP A 44 -36.52 13.75 4.60
N PHE A 45 -35.41 13.01 4.67
CA PHE A 45 -34.33 13.34 5.60
C PHE A 45 -33.73 14.71 5.23
N GLY A 46 -33.42 15.52 6.26
CA GLY A 46 -32.92 16.88 6.06
C GLY A 46 -31.41 16.97 5.79
N ASN A 47 -30.67 15.93 6.17
CA ASN A 47 -29.21 15.89 6.17
C ASN A 47 -28.69 14.44 6.08
N PRO A 48 -27.63 14.15 5.28
CA PRO A 48 -26.95 12.86 5.29
C PRO A 48 -26.56 12.30 6.67
N ASP A 49 -26.36 13.16 7.69
CA ASP A 49 -26.07 12.71 9.06
C ASP A 49 -27.16 11.81 9.65
N GLU A 50 -28.42 11.97 9.21
CA GLU A 50 -29.51 11.08 9.63
C GLU A 50 -29.34 9.66 9.06
N LEU A 51 -28.75 9.56 7.86
CA LEU A 51 -28.45 8.27 7.23
C LEU A 51 -27.27 7.58 7.93
N THR A 52 -26.21 8.31 8.25
CA THR A 52 -25.05 7.74 8.97
C THR A 52 -25.42 7.36 10.40
N PHE A 53 -26.28 8.14 11.07
CA PHE A 53 -26.87 7.75 12.35
C PHE A 53 -27.60 6.41 12.25
N LEU A 54 -28.50 6.26 11.27
CA LEU A 54 -29.23 5.01 11.07
C LEU A 54 -28.29 3.84 10.77
N VAL A 55 -27.25 4.04 9.96
CA VAL A 55 -26.21 3.04 9.67
C VAL A 55 -25.52 2.57 10.96
N GLY A 56 -25.10 3.51 11.81
CA GLY A 56 -24.49 3.21 13.11
C GLY A 56 -25.40 2.39 14.02
N GLU A 57 -26.66 2.80 14.17
CA GLU A 57 -27.64 2.09 15.03
C GLU A 57 -28.07 0.72 14.47
N CYS A 58 -27.91 0.49 13.16
CA CYS A 58 -28.06 -0.84 12.57
C CYS A 58 -26.88 -1.78 12.89
N GLY A 59 -25.82 -1.27 13.53
CA GLY A 59 -24.56 -1.98 13.73
C GLY A 59 -23.85 -2.28 12.41
N LEU A 60 -23.93 -1.34 11.46
CA LEU A 60 -23.31 -1.45 10.15
C LEU A 60 -22.14 -0.48 10.08
N GLY A 61 -20.99 -0.96 9.60
CA GLY A 61 -19.83 -0.09 9.41
C GLY A 61 -19.18 0.35 10.72
N PHE A 62 -18.37 1.39 10.60
CA PHE A 62 -17.65 2.02 11.70
C PHE A 62 -17.36 3.48 11.37
N GLN A 63 -16.95 4.24 12.38
CA GLN A 63 -16.58 5.64 12.25
C GLN A 63 -15.07 5.80 12.46
N THR A 64 -14.39 6.56 11.60
CA THR A 64 -13.00 6.96 11.82
C THR A 64 -12.94 8.20 12.67
N PRO A 65 -12.48 8.15 13.94
CA PRO A 65 -12.44 9.33 14.78
C PRO A 65 -11.38 10.32 14.31
N GLU A 66 -11.69 11.61 14.27
CA GLU A 66 -10.68 12.67 14.11
C GLU A 66 -9.64 12.59 15.24
N LYS A 67 -10.11 12.23 16.44
CA LYS A 67 -9.31 12.23 17.67
C LYS A 67 -9.60 11.00 18.51
N ALA A 68 -8.55 10.31 18.93
CA ALA A 68 -8.68 9.20 19.86
C ALA A 68 -9.30 9.63 21.20
N MET A 69 -10.26 8.83 21.69
CA MET A 69 -10.92 9.05 22.99
C MET A 69 -9.96 8.81 24.16
N GLY A 70 -9.01 7.89 24.00
CA GLY A 70 -7.95 7.50 24.93
C GLY A 70 -6.58 8.05 24.54
N ASP A 71 -5.54 7.23 24.61
CA ASP A 71 -4.29 7.51 23.87
C ASP A 71 -4.44 7.10 22.39
N LEU A 72 -3.42 7.39 21.59
CA LEU A 72 -3.47 7.11 20.15
C LEU A 72 -3.46 5.61 19.82
N GLU A 73 -2.81 4.79 20.65
CA GLU A 73 -2.73 3.34 20.42
C GLU A 73 -4.09 2.70 20.64
N ASP A 74 -4.77 3.04 21.74
CA ASP A 74 -6.17 2.65 22.00
C ASP A 74 -7.08 3.07 20.84
N GLY A 75 -6.87 4.27 20.29
CA GLY A 75 -7.65 4.80 19.17
C GLY A 75 -7.49 3.99 17.88
N TYR A 76 -6.26 3.57 17.54
CA TYR A 76 -6.05 2.68 16.40
C TYR A 76 -6.58 1.27 16.67
N GLU A 77 -6.41 0.74 17.89
CA GLU A 77 -6.92 -0.58 18.24
C GLU A 77 -8.45 -0.64 18.08
N GLU A 78 -9.17 0.32 18.66
CA GLU A 78 -10.64 0.42 18.54
C GLU A 78 -11.07 0.50 17.07
N LEU A 79 -10.46 1.41 16.31
CA LEU A 79 -10.72 1.59 14.88
C LEU A 79 -10.52 0.29 14.08
N LEU A 80 -9.38 -0.39 14.26
CA LEU A 80 -9.06 -1.59 13.50
C LEU A 80 -9.96 -2.76 13.88
N LEU A 81 -10.35 -2.87 15.16
CA LEU A 81 -11.27 -3.91 15.62
C LEU A 81 -12.68 -3.69 15.07
N ASP A 82 -13.17 -2.46 15.06
CA ASP A 82 -14.49 -2.13 14.49
C ASP A 82 -14.54 -2.38 12.98
N ALA A 83 -13.49 -1.96 12.27
CA ALA A 83 -13.36 -2.24 10.85
C ALA A 83 -13.25 -3.74 10.55
N ALA A 84 -12.50 -4.51 11.36
CA ALA A 84 -12.43 -5.97 11.22
C ALA A 84 -13.76 -6.66 11.55
N ALA A 85 -14.57 -6.13 12.47
CA ALA A 85 -15.89 -6.68 12.77
C ALA A 85 -16.83 -6.64 11.54
N CYS A 86 -16.67 -5.61 10.69
CA CYS A 86 -17.47 -5.45 9.46
C CYS A 86 -17.21 -6.54 8.40
N VAL A 87 -16.08 -7.24 8.47
CA VAL A 87 -15.71 -8.24 7.45
C VAL A 87 -16.17 -9.66 7.77
N GLY A 88 -16.98 -9.84 8.84
CA GLY A 88 -17.59 -11.12 9.19
C GLY A 88 -16.60 -12.22 9.58
N GLY A 89 -15.45 -11.84 10.17
CA GLY A 89 -14.43 -12.78 10.67
C GLY A 89 -13.47 -13.33 9.61
N SER A 90 -13.52 -12.82 8.38
CA SER A 90 -12.54 -13.16 7.32
C SER A 90 -11.16 -12.51 7.55
N VAL A 91 -11.12 -11.45 8.35
CA VAL A 91 -9.91 -10.77 8.81
C VAL A 91 -9.94 -10.73 10.34
N VAL A 92 -8.84 -11.17 10.93
CA VAL A 92 -8.56 -11.07 12.37
C VAL A 92 -7.45 -10.05 12.55
N VAL A 93 -7.69 -9.06 13.41
CA VAL A 93 -6.69 -8.10 13.87
C VAL A 93 -6.27 -8.46 15.29
N ASP A 94 -4.97 -8.49 15.54
CA ASP A 94 -4.37 -8.60 16.87
C ASP A 94 -3.05 -7.79 16.95
N ASP A 95 -2.47 -7.68 18.14
CA ASP A 95 -1.12 -7.10 18.35
C ASP A 95 -0.95 -5.67 17.81
N VAL A 96 -1.96 -4.81 18.04
CA VAL A 96 -1.95 -3.40 17.65
C VAL A 96 -1.03 -2.63 18.58
N GLU A 97 -0.09 -1.87 18.01
CA GLU A 97 0.91 -1.10 18.76
C GLU A 97 1.33 0.14 17.97
N LEU A 98 1.54 1.26 18.67
CA LEU A 98 2.24 2.44 18.13
C LEU A 98 3.71 2.40 18.52
N VAL A 99 4.55 2.05 17.55
CA VAL A 99 5.98 1.84 17.74
C VAL A 99 6.72 3.12 17.43
N LYS A 100 7.41 3.69 18.43
CA LYS A 100 8.33 4.81 18.24
C LYS A 100 9.77 4.31 18.25
N ASP A 101 10.50 4.51 17.16
CA ASP A 101 11.86 4.04 17.02
C ASP A 101 12.90 4.97 17.69
N GLU A 102 14.19 4.65 17.53
CA GLU A 102 15.28 5.41 18.16
C GLU A 102 15.56 6.78 17.51
N ASP A 103 15.08 7.00 16.29
CA ASP A 103 15.14 8.30 15.60
C ASP A 103 13.90 9.14 15.87
N GLY A 104 12.89 8.55 16.51
CA GLY A 104 11.63 9.20 16.88
C GLY A 104 10.55 9.05 15.82
N GLU A 105 10.80 8.28 14.76
CA GLU A 105 9.81 7.90 13.76
C GLU A 105 8.77 7.00 14.40
N GLN A 106 7.50 7.18 14.03
CA GLN A 106 6.38 6.41 14.57
C GLN A 106 5.78 5.51 13.49
N TYR A 107 5.39 4.31 13.90
CA TYR A 107 4.76 3.32 13.04
C TYR A 107 3.56 2.70 13.73
N LEU A 108 2.44 2.61 13.03
CA LEU A 108 1.36 1.72 13.40
C LEU A 108 1.75 0.29 13.00
N HIS A 109 1.82 -0.59 13.98
CA HIS A 109 1.98 -2.03 13.77
C HIS A 109 0.69 -2.75 14.18
N PHE A 110 0.29 -3.76 13.40
CA PHE A 110 -0.70 -4.74 13.82
C PHE A 110 -0.51 -6.05 13.07
N ARG A 111 -1.18 -7.10 13.52
CA ARG A 111 -1.22 -8.40 12.84
C ARG A 111 -2.57 -8.61 12.18
N ARG A 112 -2.57 -8.82 10.86
CA ARG A 112 -3.74 -9.21 10.07
C ARG A 112 -3.64 -10.69 9.73
N ASN A 113 -4.55 -11.52 10.24
CA ASN A 113 -4.52 -12.97 10.04
C ASN A 113 -3.14 -13.58 10.36
N GLY A 114 -2.46 -13.00 11.37
CA GLY A 114 -1.12 -13.35 11.80
C GLY A 114 0.05 -12.84 10.96
N ARG A 115 -0.21 -12.09 9.88
CA ARG A 115 0.81 -11.36 9.11
C ARG A 115 1.06 -9.99 9.74
N SER A 116 2.32 -9.63 9.94
CA SER A 116 2.72 -8.32 10.46
C SER A 116 2.51 -7.25 9.39
N ILE A 117 1.78 -6.21 9.75
CA ILE A 117 1.45 -5.03 8.95
C ILE A 117 2.07 -3.81 9.63
N TRP A 118 2.58 -2.90 8.82
CA TRP A 118 3.27 -1.70 9.27
C TRP A 118 2.88 -0.54 8.39
N HIS A 119 2.55 0.59 9.01
CA HIS A 119 2.32 1.87 8.34
C HIS A 119 3.09 2.97 9.06
N PRO A 120 3.79 3.87 8.36
CA PRO A 120 4.34 5.07 8.98
C PRO A 120 3.19 5.93 9.53
N ALA A 121 3.44 6.62 10.63
CA ALA A 121 2.47 7.53 11.25
C ALA A 121 3.12 8.86 11.63
N GLU A 122 2.54 9.97 11.17
CA GLU A 122 3.00 11.34 11.34
C GLU A 122 2.05 12.14 12.24
N HIS A 123 2.02 11.81 13.54
CA HIS A 123 1.20 12.56 14.48
C HIS A 123 1.80 13.94 14.77
N LEU A 124 0.97 14.99 14.69
CA LEU A 124 1.38 16.37 15.00
C LEU A 124 1.87 16.54 16.45
N SER A 125 1.30 15.79 17.39
CA SER A 125 1.70 15.74 18.80
C SER A 125 1.01 14.60 19.53
N ASP A 126 1.75 13.90 20.38
CA ASP A 126 1.18 12.90 21.31
C ASP A 126 0.08 13.51 22.22
N SER A 127 0.13 14.82 22.48
CA SER A 127 -0.84 15.49 23.36
C SER A 127 -2.16 15.84 22.68
N THR A 128 -2.18 15.99 21.35
CA THR A 128 -3.40 16.41 20.65
C THR A 128 -4.29 15.23 20.31
N ARG A 129 -3.73 14.01 20.24
CA ARG A 129 -4.42 12.74 19.99
C ARG A 129 -5.19 12.69 18.66
N TYR A 130 -4.81 13.55 17.70
CA TYR A 130 -5.33 13.47 16.35
C TYR A 130 -4.75 12.24 15.68
N MET A 131 -5.63 11.45 15.06
CA MET A 131 -5.23 10.29 14.26
C MET A 131 -4.48 10.77 13.01
N ASP A 132 -3.52 9.97 12.52
CA ASP A 132 -2.97 10.19 11.18
C ASP A 132 -3.96 9.64 10.15
N TRP A 133 -4.46 10.52 9.30
CA TRP A 133 -5.45 10.17 8.26
C TRP A 133 -4.89 9.24 7.20
N ASN A 134 -3.64 9.41 6.78
CA ASN A 134 -3.03 8.54 5.78
C ASN A 134 -2.84 7.13 6.35
N THR A 135 -2.27 7.04 7.56
CA THR A 135 -2.14 5.76 8.29
C THR A 135 -3.49 5.09 8.49
N THR A 136 -4.52 5.86 8.85
CA THR A 136 -5.89 5.37 9.03
C THR A 136 -6.45 4.75 7.75
N PHE A 137 -6.36 5.44 6.62
CA PHE A 137 -6.87 4.94 5.34
C PHE A 137 -6.12 3.72 4.84
N GLU A 138 -4.79 3.71 4.95
CA GLU A 138 -3.96 2.57 4.56
C GLU A 138 -4.28 1.34 5.43
N ALA A 139 -4.40 1.54 6.75
CA ALA A 139 -4.69 0.46 7.68
C ALA A 139 -6.11 -0.11 7.49
N ILE A 140 -7.13 0.73 7.23
CA ILE A 140 -8.49 0.27 6.89
C ILE A 140 -8.49 -0.51 5.57
N GLY A 141 -7.79 0.00 4.56
CA GLY A 141 -7.65 -0.68 3.26
C GLY A 141 -7.07 -2.08 3.43
N ASP A 142 -6.12 -2.25 4.35
CA ASP A 142 -5.55 -3.56 4.67
C ASP A 142 -6.56 -4.52 5.31
N LEU A 143 -7.66 -4.05 5.91
CA LEU A 143 -8.68 -4.91 6.48
C LEU A 143 -9.74 -5.34 5.48
N VAL A 144 -9.74 -4.80 4.26
CA VAL A 144 -10.67 -5.24 3.21
C VAL A 144 -10.51 -6.74 2.96
N PRO A 145 -11.61 -7.50 2.82
CA PRO A 145 -11.54 -8.92 2.56
C PRO A 145 -10.72 -9.25 1.32
N GLY A 146 -9.98 -10.34 1.42
CA GLY A 146 -9.16 -10.86 0.34
C GLY A 146 -9.86 -11.80 -0.64
N ASN A 147 -9.06 -12.45 -1.49
CA ASN A 147 -9.46 -13.62 -2.30
C ASN A 147 -10.69 -13.42 -3.22
N ASP A 148 -10.61 -12.47 -4.16
CA ASP A 148 -11.66 -12.16 -5.13
C ASP A 148 -12.99 -11.65 -4.52
N ASP A 149 -12.99 -11.31 -3.23
CA ASP A 149 -14.11 -10.58 -2.63
C ASP A 149 -14.18 -9.18 -3.27
N PRO A 150 -15.32 -8.81 -3.89
CA PRO A 150 -15.42 -7.54 -4.61
C PRO A 150 -15.64 -6.35 -3.67
N ARG A 151 -15.77 -6.57 -2.36
CA ARG A 151 -16.10 -5.51 -1.41
C ARG A 151 -14.89 -4.61 -1.14
N SER A 152 -15.18 -3.34 -0.91
CA SER A 152 -14.25 -2.30 -0.45
C SER A 152 -14.90 -1.52 0.68
N PHE A 153 -14.10 -0.82 1.50
CA PHE A 153 -14.65 0.16 2.44
C PHE A 153 -14.90 1.46 1.68
N TYR A 154 -16.15 1.93 1.70
CA TYR A 154 -16.58 3.20 1.12
C TYR A 154 -16.88 4.19 2.23
N GLN A 155 -16.29 5.38 2.12
CA GLN A 155 -16.66 6.51 2.96
C GLN A 155 -18.09 6.95 2.61
N LEU A 156 -18.97 7.17 3.58
CA LEU A 156 -20.37 7.53 3.33
C LEU A 156 -20.60 9.03 3.13
N ASP A 157 -19.95 9.84 3.94
CA ASP A 157 -20.08 11.29 3.96
C ASP A 157 -18.95 11.97 3.18
N GLY A 158 -19.04 13.29 3.05
CA GLY A 158 -17.99 14.11 2.45
C GLY A 158 -17.06 14.75 3.48
N ASP A 159 -17.24 14.47 4.77
CA ASP A 159 -16.39 15.02 5.81
C ASP A 159 -15.15 14.14 5.93
N ALA A 160 -13.97 14.74 5.73
CA ALA A 160 -12.74 13.99 5.91
C ALA A 160 -12.51 13.63 7.39
N TYR A 161 -13.21 14.27 8.32
CA TYR A 161 -13.10 14.06 9.76
C TYR A 161 -14.34 13.36 10.31
N ASP A 162 -14.18 12.40 11.22
CA ASP A 162 -15.29 11.63 11.80
C ASP A 162 -16.12 10.84 10.76
N ALA A 163 -15.47 10.45 9.66
CA ALA A 163 -16.12 9.83 8.51
C ALA A 163 -16.71 8.44 8.82
N TRP A 164 -17.90 8.16 8.30
CA TRP A 164 -18.51 6.83 8.36
C TRP A 164 -18.10 5.94 7.20
N TRP A 165 -17.84 4.66 7.47
CA TRP A 165 -17.39 3.68 6.49
C TRP A 165 -18.32 2.47 6.41
N LEU A 166 -18.61 2.02 5.19
CA LEU A 166 -19.32 0.77 4.93
C LEU A 166 -18.53 -0.16 4.02
N LEU A 167 -18.55 -1.45 4.34
CA LEU A 167 -18.04 -2.49 3.47
C LEU A 167 -19.09 -2.86 2.42
N LEU A 168 -18.89 -2.46 1.17
CA LEU A 168 -19.88 -2.61 0.09
C LEU A 168 -19.25 -3.24 -1.15
N THR A 169 -20.05 -3.95 -1.95
CA THR A 169 -19.68 -4.23 -3.36
C THR A 169 -19.89 -2.98 -4.22
N PRO A 170 -19.28 -2.89 -5.43
CA PRO A 170 -19.52 -1.77 -6.34
C PRO A 170 -20.99 -1.59 -6.69
N GLU A 171 -21.76 -2.68 -6.82
CA GLU A 171 -23.20 -2.62 -7.09
C GLU A 171 -23.99 -2.08 -5.89
N GLN A 172 -23.60 -2.46 -4.67
CA GLN A 172 -24.20 -1.94 -3.44
C GLN A 172 -23.92 -0.44 -3.29
N ALA A 173 -22.67 -0.01 -3.48
CA ALA A 173 -22.28 1.39 -3.47
C ALA A 173 -23.06 2.22 -4.51
N GLU A 174 -23.21 1.73 -5.75
CA GLU A 174 -24.00 2.42 -6.77
C GLU A 174 -25.48 2.53 -6.37
N GLY A 175 -26.04 1.49 -5.75
CA GLY A 175 -27.40 1.50 -5.23
C GLY A 175 -27.64 2.55 -4.15
N LEU A 176 -26.65 2.85 -3.30
CA LEU A 176 -26.77 3.85 -2.24
C LEU A 176 -26.70 5.29 -2.73
N LYS A 177 -26.10 5.54 -3.92
CA LYS A 177 -26.04 6.89 -4.51
C LYS A 177 -27.42 7.48 -4.79
N GLU A 178 -28.46 6.67 -4.90
CA GLU A 178 -29.83 7.15 -5.06
C GLU A 178 -30.32 7.98 -3.87
N PHE A 179 -29.69 7.85 -2.69
CA PHE A 179 -29.97 8.64 -1.49
C PHE A 179 -29.05 9.86 -1.33
N GLY A 180 -28.28 10.21 -2.37
CA GLY A 180 -27.41 11.40 -2.33
C GLY A 180 -26.13 11.23 -1.51
N LEU A 181 -25.76 9.99 -1.16
CA LEU A 181 -24.48 9.68 -0.51
C LEU A 181 -23.33 9.87 -1.52
N PRO A 182 -22.34 10.74 -1.24
CA PRO A 182 -21.29 11.07 -2.19
C PRO A 182 -20.33 9.91 -2.49
N LEU A 183 -20.09 9.04 -1.52
CA LEU A 183 -19.12 7.95 -1.60
C LEU A 183 -17.75 8.39 -2.18
N PRO A 184 -17.10 9.41 -1.59
CA PRO A 184 -15.98 10.11 -2.23
C PRO A 184 -14.70 9.29 -2.27
N VAL A 185 -14.56 8.30 -1.39
CA VAL A 185 -13.37 7.49 -1.21
C VAL A 185 -13.78 6.02 -1.11
N ASP A 186 -13.09 5.17 -1.85
CA ASP A 186 -13.07 3.73 -1.64
C ASP A 186 -11.65 3.26 -1.37
N VAL A 187 -11.48 2.44 -0.34
CA VAL A 187 -10.20 1.77 -0.04
C VAL A 187 -10.36 0.28 -0.27
N GLY A 188 -9.45 -0.29 -1.08
CA GLY A 188 -9.41 -1.70 -1.44
C GLY A 188 -8.35 -2.48 -0.68
N ASN A 189 -8.34 -3.81 -0.83
CA ASN A 189 -7.37 -4.68 -0.18
C ASN A 189 -5.98 -4.53 -0.82
N TRP A 190 -5.02 -4.04 -0.04
CA TRP A 190 -3.61 -3.98 -0.42
C TRP A 190 -2.81 -5.17 0.11
N VAL A 191 -3.41 -6.00 0.98
CA VAL A 191 -2.74 -7.12 1.62
C VAL A 191 -2.77 -8.38 0.78
N ARG A 192 -1.56 -8.92 0.65
CA ARG A 192 -1.22 -10.22 0.11
C ARG A 192 -1.73 -11.37 1.01
N ASP A 193 -2.89 -11.94 0.67
CA ASP A 193 -3.59 -12.95 1.50
C ASP A 193 -2.92 -14.33 1.55
N LYS A 194 -2.12 -14.69 0.54
CA LYS A 194 -1.40 -15.97 0.56
C LYS A 194 -0.19 -15.80 1.46
N THR A 195 -0.01 -16.71 2.41
CA THR A 195 1.15 -16.65 3.31
C THR A 195 2.28 -17.53 2.76
N PRO A 196 3.53 -17.02 2.70
CA PRO A 196 4.69 -17.85 2.42
C PRO A 196 4.87 -18.99 3.43
N THR A 197 5.47 -20.09 2.99
CA THR A 197 5.82 -21.23 3.85
C THR A 197 7.17 -21.08 4.54
N ALA A 198 8.06 -20.25 4.01
CA ALA A 198 9.32 -19.90 4.66
C ALA A 198 9.10 -19.12 5.98
N GLU A 199 10.16 -18.99 6.77
CA GLU A 199 10.11 -18.27 8.05
C GLU A 199 10.01 -16.75 7.83
N PRO A 200 9.03 -16.05 8.44
CA PRO A 200 8.87 -14.60 8.32
C PRO A 200 10.16 -13.81 8.57
N GLY A 201 10.38 -12.78 7.78
CA GLY A 201 11.57 -11.91 7.88
C GLY A 201 12.85 -12.51 7.26
N THR A 202 12.84 -13.75 6.76
CA THR A 202 13.98 -14.31 6.03
C THR A 202 13.96 -13.91 4.55
N PRO A 203 15.11 -13.88 3.86
CA PRO A 203 15.15 -13.63 2.41
C PRO A 203 14.27 -14.60 1.61
N ALA A 204 14.17 -15.87 2.04
CA ALA A 204 13.33 -16.87 1.40
C ALA A 204 11.84 -16.53 1.50
N TRP A 205 11.39 -16.00 2.65
CA TRP A 205 10.01 -15.56 2.86
C TRP A 205 9.64 -14.42 1.92
N TYR A 206 10.50 -13.41 1.80
CA TYR A 206 10.26 -12.28 0.91
C TYR A 206 10.21 -12.70 -0.57
N MET A 207 11.12 -13.58 -1.00
CA MET A 207 11.11 -14.12 -2.36
C MET A 207 9.88 -14.97 -2.65
N GLU A 208 9.46 -15.80 -1.70
CA GLU A 208 8.25 -16.61 -1.82
C GLU A 208 6.99 -15.73 -1.84
N ASP A 209 6.92 -14.71 -1.00
CA ASP A 209 5.82 -13.73 -0.97
C ASP A 209 5.65 -13.03 -2.31
N ASP A 210 6.73 -12.52 -2.90
CA ASP A 210 6.66 -11.91 -4.23
C ASP A 210 6.19 -12.90 -5.30
N ARG A 211 6.68 -14.15 -5.27
CA ARG A 211 6.28 -15.16 -6.26
C ARG A 211 4.84 -15.64 -6.08
N LEU A 212 4.29 -15.59 -4.87
CA LEU A 212 2.90 -15.95 -4.58
C LEU A 212 1.92 -14.91 -5.11
N HIS A 213 2.32 -13.64 -5.11
CA HIS A 213 1.45 -12.51 -5.46
C HIS A 213 1.74 -11.89 -6.82
N ALA A 214 2.88 -12.21 -7.43
CA ALA A 214 3.16 -11.87 -8.81
C ALA A 214 2.26 -12.68 -9.76
N ASP A 215 1.65 -11.97 -10.72
CA ASP A 215 0.94 -12.62 -11.80
C ASP A 215 1.89 -13.50 -12.65
N LYS A 216 1.31 -14.30 -13.55
CA LYS A 216 2.08 -15.24 -14.37
C LYS A 216 3.11 -14.52 -15.26
N GLU A 217 2.77 -13.36 -15.78
CA GLU A 217 3.60 -12.60 -16.70
C GLU A 217 4.73 -11.88 -15.96
N SER A 218 4.43 -11.27 -14.81
CA SER A 218 5.43 -10.73 -13.89
C SER A 218 6.51 -11.75 -13.53
N ARG A 219 6.11 -12.98 -13.18
CA ARG A 219 7.05 -14.09 -12.91
C ARG A 219 7.86 -14.49 -14.14
N ARG A 220 7.22 -14.61 -15.29
CA ARG A 220 7.90 -14.95 -16.55
C ARG A 220 8.98 -13.93 -16.90
N CYS A 221 8.66 -12.64 -16.78
CA CYS A 221 9.59 -11.55 -17.06
C CYS A 221 10.74 -11.51 -16.06
N LEU A 222 10.47 -11.68 -14.76
CA LEU A 222 11.51 -11.77 -13.75
C LEU A 222 12.46 -12.95 -13.99
N ASP A 223 11.93 -14.14 -14.27
CA ASP A 223 12.73 -15.33 -14.56
C ASP A 223 13.57 -15.15 -15.84
N ALA A 224 13.02 -14.50 -16.87
CA ALA A 224 13.75 -14.18 -18.09
C ALA A 224 14.87 -13.15 -17.85
N TRP A 225 14.70 -12.23 -16.90
CA TRP A 225 15.73 -11.28 -16.48
C TRP A 225 16.86 -11.93 -15.68
N LEU A 226 16.50 -12.79 -14.72
CA LEU A 226 17.44 -13.39 -13.76
C LEU A 226 18.21 -14.57 -14.34
N THR A 227 17.59 -15.41 -15.17
CA THR A 227 18.23 -16.63 -15.73
C THR A 227 19.58 -16.34 -16.41
N PRO A 228 19.72 -15.33 -17.29
CA PRO A 228 20.99 -15.03 -17.94
C PRO A 228 21.92 -14.12 -17.12
N MET A 229 21.57 -13.72 -15.88
CA MET A 229 22.22 -12.62 -15.15
C MET A 229 23.75 -12.68 -15.15
N GLY A 230 24.32 -13.78 -14.67
CA GLY A 230 25.78 -13.95 -14.60
C GLY A 230 26.45 -13.86 -15.97
N ALA A 231 25.96 -14.65 -16.95
CA ALA A 231 26.51 -14.65 -18.29
C ALA A 231 26.34 -13.30 -19.01
N ALA A 232 25.26 -12.57 -18.73
CA ALA A 232 25.03 -11.23 -19.28
C ALA A 232 26.02 -10.22 -18.71
N LEU A 233 26.27 -10.26 -17.40
CA LEU A 233 27.25 -9.40 -16.74
C LEU A 233 28.69 -9.70 -17.16
N ASP A 234 29.06 -10.97 -17.34
CA ASP A 234 30.39 -11.35 -17.84
C ASP A 234 30.65 -10.83 -19.27
N ARG A 235 29.64 -10.96 -20.15
CA ARG A 235 29.70 -10.39 -21.50
C ARG A 235 29.78 -8.87 -21.45
N TRP A 236 28.96 -8.24 -20.62
CA TRP A 236 28.95 -6.78 -20.48
C TRP A 236 30.30 -6.26 -19.99
N ARG A 237 30.88 -6.89 -18.97
CA ARG A 237 32.22 -6.59 -18.46
C ARG A 237 33.27 -6.63 -19.57
N THR A 238 33.27 -7.68 -20.38
CA THR A 238 34.28 -7.89 -21.41
C THR A 238 34.12 -6.95 -22.60
N ALA A 239 32.89 -6.62 -22.99
CA ALA A 239 32.60 -5.89 -24.21
C ALA A 239 32.49 -4.37 -24.01
N HIS A 240 32.13 -3.91 -22.81
CA HIS A 240 31.66 -2.55 -22.58
C HIS A 240 32.41 -1.79 -21.48
N LEU A 241 33.19 -2.47 -20.63
CA LEU A 241 33.92 -1.82 -19.55
C LEU A 241 35.42 -1.69 -19.86
N PRO A 242 36.07 -0.62 -19.40
CA PRO A 242 37.53 -0.52 -19.40
C PRO A 242 38.20 -1.66 -18.62
N ASP A 243 39.42 -2.04 -19.02
CA ASP A 243 40.20 -3.10 -18.36
C ASP A 243 40.47 -2.80 -16.87
N ASP A 244 40.55 -1.53 -16.50
CA ASP A 244 40.80 -1.05 -15.14
C ASP A 244 39.52 -0.76 -14.33
N PHE A 245 38.33 -1.06 -14.88
CA PHE A 245 37.09 -0.91 -14.14
C PHE A 245 37.08 -1.86 -12.91
N PRO A 246 36.81 -1.35 -11.69
CA PRO A 246 36.75 -2.17 -10.49
C PRO A 246 35.44 -2.98 -10.46
N PHE A 247 35.43 -4.12 -11.14
CA PHE A 247 34.26 -5.01 -11.21
C PHE A 247 34.12 -5.84 -9.92
N ASP A 248 33.86 -5.18 -8.80
CA ASP A 248 33.79 -5.80 -7.47
C ASP A 248 32.47 -5.55 -6.72
N TYR A 249 31.55 -4.79 -7.34
CA TYR A 249 30.26 -4.40 -6.78
C TYR A 249 30.39 -3.62 -5.47
N SER A 250 31.48 -2.87 -5.31
CA SER A 250 31.67 -1.96 -4.19
C SER A 250 30.93 -0.63 -4.42
N PRO A 251 30.69 0.17 -3.37
CA PRO A 251 30.18 1.52 -3.53
C PRO A 251 31.07 2.40 -4.43
N ASP A 252 32.38 2.16 -4.42
CA ASP A 252 33.35 2.92 -5.23
C ASP A 252 33.26 2.54 -6.71
N SER A 253 32.89 1.30 -7.04
CA SER A 253 32.67 0.89 -8.43
C SER A 253 31.45 1.58 -9.06
N LEU A 254 30.43 1.92 -8.27
CA LEU A 254 29.31 2.74 -8.74
C LEU A 254 29.78 4.14 -9.17
N LEU A 255 30.74 4.75 -8.47
CA LEU A 255 31.30 6.05 -8.88
C LEU A 255 32.11 5.97 -10.18
N VAL A 256 32.72 4.83 -10.45
CA VAL A 256 33.35 4.58 -11.76
C VAL A 256 32.28 4.40 -12.84
N LEU A 257 31.22 3.65 -12.55
CA LEU A 257 30.10 3.45 -13.48
C LEU A 257 29.38 4.76 -13.79
N GLU A 258 29.15 5.63 -12.81
CA GLU A 258 28.51 6.94 -13.00
C GLU A 258 29.23 7.76 -14.06
N ARG A 259 30.56 7.82 -13.99
CA ARG A 259 31.38 8.53 -14.98
C ARG A 259 31.22 7.92 -16.37
N LEU A 260 31.26 6.60 -16.49
CA LEU A 260 31.05 5.92 -17.78
C LEU A 260 29.67 6.20 -18.38
N VAL A 261 28.63 6.22 -17.55
CA VAL A 261 27.26 6.53 -17.98
C VAL A 261 27.16 7.99 -18.44
N LEU A 262 27.71 8.93 -17.66
CA LEU A 262 27.69 10.36 -17.96
C LEU A 262 28.54 10.77 -19.17
N ASP A 263 29.62 10.02 -19.45
CA ASP A 263 30.45 10.18 -20.64
C ASP A 263 29.79 9.59 -21.89
N ARG A 264 28.99 8.52 -21.73
CA ARG A 264 28.32 7.85 -22.85
C ARG A 264 27.03 8.56 -23.28
N PHE A 265 26.27 9.12 -22.34
CA PHE A 265 24.95 9.68 -22.60
C PHE A 265 24.92 11.20 -22.37
N ASP A 266 24.67 11.94 -23.45
CA ASP A 266 24.61 13.41 -23.45
C ASP A 266 23.38 13.97 -22.70
N GLY A 267 22.39 13.13 -22.41
CA GLY A 267 21.20 13.54 -21.68
C GLY A 267 20.11 12.44 -21.64
N PRO A 268 18.99 12.70 -20.94
CA PRO A 268 17.95 11.70 -20.70
C PRO A 268 17.36 11.09 -21.98
N ALA A 269 17.21 11.88 -23.04
CA ALA A 269 16.70 11.40 -24.33
C ALA A 269 17.64 10.36 -24.98
N ALA A 270 18.96 10.51 -24.85
CA ALA A 270 19.93 9.55 -25.39
C ALA A 270 19.91 8.24 -24.59
N LEU A 271 19.80 8.34 -23.26
CA LEU A 271 19.64 7.17 -22.39
C LEU A 271 18.35 6.41 -22.69
N GLN A 272 17.23 7.13 -22.82
CA GLN A 272 15.92 6.54 -23.13
C GLN A 272 15.95 5.83 -24.49
N ALA A 273 16.53 6.46 -25.52
CA ALA A 273 16.67 5.83 -26.84
C ALA A 273 17.51 4.55 -26.78
N ALA A 274 18.56 4.51 -25.97
CA ALA A 274 19.36 3.30 -25.75
C ALA A 274 18.56 2.21 -25.04
N ALA A 275 17.75 2.57 -24.05
CA ALA A 275 16.88 1.63 -23.36
C ALA A 275 15.83 1.02 -24.30
N ASP A 276 15.17 1.84 -25.14
CA ASP A 276 14.16 1.40 -26.09
C ASP A 276 14.74 0.52 -27.21
N ALA A 277 16.00 0.77 -27.59
CA ALA A 277 16.73 -0.05 -28.55
C ALA A 277 17.29 -1.36 -27.96
N GLY A 278 17.17 -1.57 -26.64
CA GLY A 278 17.76 -2.73 -25.97
C GLY A 278 19.29 -2.71 -25.96
N ASP A 279 19.89 -1.52 -25.87
CA ASP A 279 21.35 -1.34 -25.84
C ASP A 279 22.00 -2.17 -24.72
N GLU A 280 23.03 -2.93 -25.08
CA GLU A 280 23.69 -3.85 -24.15
C GLU A 280 24.44 -3.11 -23.03
N PHE A 281 24.97 -1.91 -23.29
CA PHE A 281 25.62 -1.14 -22.25
C PHE A 281 24.60 -0.71 -21.19
N HIS A 282 23.48 -0.12 -21.62
CA HIS A 282 22.39 0.29 -20.74
C HIS A 282 21.86 -0.90 -19.92
N ALA A 283 21.53 -2.02 -20.58
CA ALA A 283 21.00 -3.18 -19.90
C ALA A 283 22.01 -3.83 -18.94
N GLY A 284 23.32 -3.75 -19.23
CA GLY A 284 24.37 -4.19 -18.33
C GLY A 284 24.56 -3.27 -17.13
N ALA A 285 24.46 -1.95 -17.32
CA ALA A 285 24.51 -0.97 -16.23
C ALA A 285 23.36 -1.17 -15.24
N VAL A 286 22.13 -1.36 -15.73
CA VAL A 286 20.95 -1.68 -14.89
C VAL A 286 21.20 -2.94 -14.04
N ARG A 287 21.71 -4.02 -14.67
CA ARG A 287 22.06 -5.26 -13.95
C ARG A 287 23.13 -5.01 -12.88
N TYR A 288 24.20 -4.30 -13.23
CA TYR A 288 25.32 -4.07 -12.33
C TYR A 288 24.91 -3.24 -11.11
N VAL A 289 24.11 -2.19 -11.31
CA VAL A 289 23.57 -1.36 -10.23
C VAL A 289 22.71 -2.20 -9.28
N GLY A 290 21.76 -2.98 -9.80
CA GLY A 290 20.92 -3.83 -8.96
C GLY A 290 21.69 -4.96 -8.26
N GLU A 291 22.62 -5.63 -8.95
CA GLU A 291 23.48 -6.64 -8.34
C GLU A 291 24.42 -6.07 -7.28
N THR A 292 24.81 -4.80 -7.41
CA THR A 292 25.53 -4.07 -6.36
C THR A 292 24.64 -3.86 -5.14
N ALA A 293 23.40 -3.43 -5.33
CA ALA A 293 22.43 -3.29 -4.23
C ALA A 293 22.20 -4.61 -3.48
N LEU A 294 21.99 -5.72 -4.19
CA LEU A 294 21.80 -7.06 -3.61
C LEU A 294 22.99 -7.54 -2.76
N ARG A 295 24.21 -7.05 -3.01
CA ARG A 295 25.41 -7.37 -2.24
C ARG A 295 25.61 -6.46 -1.03
N MET A 296 25.05 -5.25 -1.09
CA MET A 296 25.17 -4.25 -0.05
C MET A 296 24.08 -4.38 1.01
N TRP A 297 22.86 -4.73 0.61
CA TRP A 297 21.69 -4.72 1.49
C TRP A 297 20.84 -5.97 1.37
N PRO A 298 20.08 -6.34 2.43
CA PRO A 298 19.04 -7.35 2.34
C PRO A 298 17.90 -6.90 1.41
N CYS A 299 18.01 -7.22 0.12
CA CYS A 299 16.99 -6.92 -0.88
C CYS A 299 16.96 -8.00 -1.96
N ARG A 300 16.04 -7.86 -2.91
CA ARG A 300 15.85 -8.82 -4.01
C ARG A 300 15.36 -8.13 -5.27
N TRP A 301 15.54 -8.79 -6.40
CA TRP A 301 14.89 -8.39 -7.65
C TRP A 301 13.41 -8.71 -7.62
N THR A 302 12.59 -7.78 -8.10
CA THR A 302 11.16 -7.97 -8.38
C THR A 302 10.82 -7.44 -9.77
N TYR A 303 9.61 -7.74 -10.24
CA TYR A 303 9.09 -7.29 -11.52
C TYR A 303 7.58 -7.20 -11.46
N ARG A 304 7.01 -6.11 -11.98
CA ARG A 304 5.57 -5.93 -12.13
C ARG A 304 5.24 -5.72 -13.61
N HIS A 305 4.50 -6.65 -14.19
CA HIS A 305 3.93 -6.51 -15.51
C HIS A 305 2.63 -5.70 -15.44
N SER A 306 2.42 -4.79 -16.40
CA SER A 306 1.16 -4.08 -16.56
C SER A 306 0.94 -3.69 -18.01
N ASP A 307 -0.27 -3.85 -18.52
CA ASP A 307 -0.68 -3.31 -19.82
C ASP A 307 -1.09 -1.82 -19.72
N ASP A 308 -1.23 -1.29 -18.50
CA ASP A 308 -1.58 0.12 -18.27
C ASP A 308 -0.34 1.01 -18.47
N PRO A 309 -0.34 1.89 -19.49
CA PRO A 309 0.79 2.78 -19.76
C PRO A 309 0.99 3.87 -18.69
N LEU A 310 0.02 4.08 -17.80
CA LEU A 310 0.11 5.06 -16.71
C LEU A 310 0.81 4.51 -15.47
N MET A 311 0.98 3.18 -15.38
CA MET A 311 1.68 2.54 -14.27
C MET A 311 3.19 2.77 -14.39
N VAL A 312 3.67 3.78 -13.68
CA VAL A 312 5.10 4.12 -13.60
C VAL A 312 5.88 2.93 -13.04
N PHE A 313 7.06 2.68 -13.60
CA PHE A 313 7.95 1.56 -13.24
C PHE A 313 7.37 0.15 -13.45
N ALA A 314 6.22 0.03 -14.12
CA ALA A 314 5.80 -1.25 -14.65
C ALA A 314 6.69 -1.68 -15.82
N ASN A 315 6.73 -2.99 -16.05
CA ASN A 315 7.44 -3.65 -17.12
C ASN A 315 8.97 -3.51 -17.07
N GLU A 316 9.54 -3.23 -15.89
CA GLU A 316 10.99 -3.21 -15.68
C GLU A 316 11.43 -3.93 -14.39
N PRO A 317 12.69 -4.41 -14.32
CA PRO A 317 13.25 -5.01 -13.12
C PRO A 317 13.48 -3.96 -12.03
N MET A 318 12.98 -4.25 -10.83
CA MET A 318 13.05 -3.38 -9.65
C MET A 318 13.82 -4.07 -8.52
N ILE A 319 14.33 -3.29 -7.58
CA ILE A 319 14.95 -3.76 -6.34
C ILE A 319 13.98 -3.51 -5.19
N CYS A 320 13.56 -4.57 -4.51
CA CYS A 320 12.67 -4.51 -3.37
C CYS A 320 13.45 -4.79 -2.08
N PRO A 321 13.43 -3.89 -1.07
CA PRO A 321 13.98 -4.16 0.26
C PRO A 321 13.34 -5.41 0.90
N ASN A 322 14.11 -6.14 1.73
CA ASN A 322 13.58 -7.21 2.57
C ASN A 322 13.01 -6.63 3.87
N ALA A 323 12.01 -5.76 3.71
CA ALA A 323 11.25 -5.14 4.78
C ALA A 323 9.75 -5.14 4.41
N PRO A 324 8.84 -5.02 5.40
CA PRO A 324 7.41 -4.82 5.15
C PRO A 324 7.14 -3.58 4.29
N GLN A 325 6.01 -3.56 3.59
CA GLN A 325 5.64 -2.50 2.64
C GLN A 325 5.66 -1.10 3.27
N GLY A 326 5.25 -0.94 4.53
CA GLY A 326 5.31 0.35 5.24
C GLY A 326 6.71 0.95 5.41
N PHE A 327 7.77 0.18 5.18
CA PHE A 327 9.15 0.67 5.15
C PHE A 327 9.74 0.74 3.75
N ALA A 328 9.15 0.03 2.80
CA ALA A 328 9.83 -0.37 1.57
C ALA A 328 9.16 0.23 0.34
N TRP A 329 9.95 0.97 -0.43
CA TRP A 329 9.61 1.34 -1.80
C TRP A 329 10.52 0.57 -2.76
N ASP A 330 9.95 0.13 -3.87
CA ASP A 330 10.70 -0.52 -4.93
C ASP A 330 11.58 0.51 -5.65
N VAL A 331 12.85 0.17 -5.84
CA VAL A 331 13.85 1.06 -6.43
C VAL A 331 14.18 0.59 -7.84
N SER A 332 13.95 1.44 -8.84
CA SER A 332 14.31 1.17 -10.24
C SER A 332 15.77 1.53 -10.51
N PRO A 333 16.67 0.57 -10.82
CA PRO A 333 18.03 0.89 -11.24
C PRO A 333 18.06 1.66 -12.56
N ARG A 334 17.06 1.46 -13.43
CA ARG A 334 16.90 2.24 -14.67
C ARG A 334 16.61 3.71 -14.34
N TYR A 335 15.67 3.96 -13.43
CA TYR A 335 15.36 5.32 -13.00
C TYR A 335 16.55 5.99 -12.32
N ALA A 336 17.33 5.24 -11.51
CA ALA A 336 18.57 5.73 -10.92
C ALA A 336 19.54 6.27 -12.00
N LEU A 337 19.73 5.52 -13.09
CA LEU A 337 20.54 5.96 -14.24
C LEU A 337 19.93 7.18 -14.95
N HIS A 338 18.59 7.23 -15.06
CA HIS A 338 17.89 8.37 -15.65
C HIS A 338 18.12 9.65 -14.84
N THR A 339 17.90 9.61 -13.53
CA THR A 339 18.14 10.73 -12.61
C THR A 339 19.61 11.15 -12.62
N LEU A 340 20.55 10.19 -12.63
CA LEU A 340 21.98 10.49 -12.78
C LEU A 340 22.26 11.31 -14.05
N VAL A 341 21.75 10.88 -15.20
CA VAL A 341 22.00 11.55 -16.48
C VAL A 341 21.28 12.90 -16.57
N GLN A 342 20.10 13.02 -15.96
CA GLN A 342 19.31 14.24 -15.91
C GLN A 342 19.99 15.32 -15.06
N ASP A 343 20.34 14.98 -13.82
CA ASP A 343 20.81 15.96 -12.84
C ASP A 343 22.33 16.15 -12.91
N ARG A 344 23.05 15.14 -13.44
CA ARG A 344 24.51 15.09 -13.54
C ARG A 344 25.22 15.31 -12.20
N THR A 345 24.55 14.95 -11.10
CA THR A 345 25.08 15.04 -9.74
C THR A 345 25.98 13.83 -9.44
N PRO A 346 27.24 14.03 -9.02
CA PRO A 346 28.09 12.94 -8.57
C PRO A 346 27.48 12.21 -7.36
N HIS A 347 27.72 10.91 -7.24
CA HIS A 347 27.23 10.04 -6.16
C HIS A 347 25.73 9.72 -6.20
N GLY A 348 25.02 10.15 -7.24
CA GLY A 348 23.57 9.97 -7.37
C GLY A 348 23.11 8.51 -7.36
N LEU A 349 23.89 7.56 -7.92
CA LEU A 349 23.49 6.15 -7.90
C LEU A 349 23.57 5.56 -6.50
N ARG A 350 24.65 5.88 -5.77
CA ARG A 350 24.83 5.37 -4.41
C ARG A 350 23.79 5.93 -3.46
N GLU A 351 23.54 7.24 -3.53
CA GLU A 351 22.54 7.92 -2.71
C GLU A 351 21.14 7.39 -3.02
N TYR A 352 20.79 7.24 -4.30
CA TYR A 352 19.50 6.69 -4.68
C TYR A 352 19.31 5.25 -4.17
N LEU A 353 20.35 4.41 -4.27
CA LEU A 353 20.27 3.03 -3.79
C LEU A 353 20.31 2.91 -2.26
N SER A 354 20.83 3.89 -1.51
CA SER A 354 20.88 3.79 -0.05
C SER A 354 19.49 3.70 0.58
N THR A 355 18.48 4.24 -0.09
CA THR A 355 17.06 4.11 0.28
C THR A 355 16.63 2.65 0.52
N VAL A 356 17.24 1.69 -0.21
CA VAL A 356 16.99 0.25 0.01
C VAL A 356 17.52 -0.20 1.37
N GLY A 357 18.70 0.28 1.75
CA GLY A 357 19.30 0.02 3.06
C GLY A 357 18.54 0.71 4.18
N ASP A 358 18.17 1.98 3.97
CA ASP A 358 17.43 2.79 4.93
C ASP A 358 16.09 2.12 5.28
N ALA A 359 15.36 1.59 4.30
CA ALA A 359 14.14 0.82 4.52
C ALA A 359 14.34 -0.39 5.45
N VAL A 360 15.40 -1.18 5.21
CA VAL A 360 15.72 -2.36 6.04
C VAL A 360 16.16 -1.94 7.44
N ASP A 361 16.97 -0.89 7.54
CA ASP A 361 17.47 -0.39 8.81
C ASP A 361 16.34 0.21 9.66
N SER A 362 15.42 0.97 9.07
CA SER A 362 14.22 1.49 9.75
C SER A 362 13.32 0.37 10.26
N HIS A 363 13.08 -0.68 9.47
CA HIS A 363 12.34 -1.85 9.94
C HIS A 363 13.04 -2.53 11.13
N HIS A 364 14.36 -2.70 11.08
CA HIS A 364 15.09 -3.26 12.21
C HIS A 364 15.08 -2.36 13.44
N LYS A 365 15.08 -1.03 13.28
CA LYS A 365 14.93 -0.07 14.39
C LYS A 365 13.57 -0.22 15.06
N ALA A 366 12.50 -0.26 14.26
CA ALA A 366 11.15 -0.48 14.76
C ALA A 366 11.01 -1.83 15.51
N LEU A 367 11.56 -2.92 14.97
CA LEU A 367 11.56 -4.21 15.67
C LEU A 367 12.34 -4.19 16.99
N ARG A 368 13.45 -3.43 17.06
CA ARG A 368 14.19 -3.26 18.31
C ARG A 368 13.41 -2.42 19.32
N ALA A 369 12.62 -1.45 18.86
CA ALA A 369 11.78 -0.63 19.73
C ALA A 369 10.67 -1.46 20.39
N ARG A 370 10.01 -2.36 19.64
CA ARG A 370 8.96 -3.27 20.16
C ARG A 370 9.42 -4.25 21.24
N THR A 371 10.72 -4.52 21.31
CA THR A 371 11.28 -5.53 22.23
C THR A 371 11.88 -4.94 23.51
N ARG A 372 11.82 -3.61 23.67
CA ARG A 372 12.28 -2.89 24.87
C ARG A 372 11.14 -2.65 25.83
#